data_AF-A0A1A6C5W5-F1
#
_entry.id   AF-A0A1A6C5W5-F1
#
_cell.length_a   1.000
_cell.length_b   1.000
_cell.length_c   1.000
_cell.angle_alpha   90.00
_cell.angle_beta   90.00
_cell.angle_gamma   90.00
#
_symmetry.space_group_name_H-M   'P 1'
#
loop_
_entity.id
_entity.type
_entity.pdbx_description
1 polymer ?
#
loop_
_entity_poly.entity_id
_entity_poly.type
_entity_poly.pdbx_seq_one_letter_code
_entity_poly.pdbx_strand_id
1 'polypeptide(L)'
;MPSEARDMTHAADMPLDLAPLEAVCALIESAPGSAGSLVFYGLIKGMAPELEMRGNPVALSRLRMLDAEQRRLAYALMELHAQGANRSAEWAACVARLDRAVAAG
;
A
#
# COMPACT_ATOMS: atom_id res chain seq x y z
N MET A 1 -7.85 -18.43 -38.08
CA MET A 1 -8.39 -17.74 -36.89
C MET A 1 -7.24 -17.00 -36.23
N PRO A 2 -7.09 -15.68 -36.40
CA PRO A 2 -6.07 -14.94 -35.65
C PRO A 2 -6.59 -14.75 -34.22
N SER A 3 -5.85 -15.29 -33.24
CA SER A 3 -6.05 -15.00 -31.84
C SER A 3 -5.63 -13.55 -31.60
N GLU A 4 -6.60 -12.68 -31.34
CA GLU A 4 -6.35 -11.35 -30.81
C GLU A 4 -5.63 -11.50 -29.48
N ALA A 5 -4.29 -11.44 -29.53
CA ALA A 5 -3.50 -11.07 -28.38
C ALA A 5 -3.98 -9.68 -28.00
N ARG A 6 -4.90 -9.61 -27.03
CA ARG A 6 -5.28 -8.37 -26.38
C ARG A 6 -3.98 -7.73 -25.92
N ASP A 7 -3.67 -6.62 -26.56
CA ASP A 7 -2.56 -5.76 -26.22
C ASP A 7 -2.78 -5.24 -24.79
N MET A 8 -2.28 -5.99 -23.80
CA MET A 8 -2.33 -5.65 -22.39
C MET A 8 -1.36 -4.50 -22.03
N THR A 9 -0.67 -3.95 -23.03
CA THR A 9 0.32 -2.87 -22.87
C THR A 9 -0.31 -1.51 -22.56
N HIS A 10 -1.62 -1.33 -22.76
CA HIS A 10 -2.23 0.00 -22.74
C HIS A 10 -2.53 0.58 -21.33
N ALA A 11 -2.38 -0.19 -20.25
CA ALA A 11 -2.63 0.29 -18.89
C ALA A 11 -1.38 0.89 -18.19
N ALA A 12 -0.19 0.73 -18.77
CA ALA A 12 1.07 1.09 -18.11
C ALA A 12 1.40 2.59 -18.13
N ASP A 13 0.66 3.41 -18.90
CA ASP A 13 0.95 4.83 -19.11
C ASP A 13 -0.05 5.79 -18.43
N MET A 14 -1.00 5.30 -17.63
CA MET A 14 -1.79 6.19 -16.79
C MET A 14 -0.98 6.60 -15.56
N PRO A 15 -0.88 7.91 -15.23
CA PRO A 15 -0.20 8.34 -14.02
C PRO A 15 -0.90 7.74 -12.79
N LEU A 16 -0.12 7.09 -11.92
CA LEU A 16 -0.61 6.54 -10.66
C LEU A 16 -1.08 7.69 -9.75
N ASP A 17 -2.31 7.59 -9.24
CA ASP A 17 -2.79 8.49 -8.20
C ASP A 17 -2.22 8.07 -6.84
N LEU A 18 -1.10 8.69 -6.44
CA LEU A 18 -0.42 8.37 -5.20
C LEU A 18 -1.03 9.05 -3.95
N ALA A 19 -2.15 9.78 -4.08
CA ALA A 19 -2.79 10.43 -2.94
C ALA A 19 -3.15 9.47 -1.79
N PRO A 20 -3.63 8.23 -2.02
CA PRO A 20 -3.87 7.26 -0.94
C PRO A 20 -2.61 6.85 -0.19
N LEU A 21 -1.47 6.75 -0.88
CA LEU A 21 -0.19 6.43 -0.25
C LEU A 21 0.20 7.56 0.71
N GLU A 22 0.18 8.81 0.25
CA GLU A 22 0.51 9.97 1.10
C GLU A 22 -0.45 10.12 2.28
N ALA A 23 -1.76 9.91 2.07
CA ALA A 23 -2.75 9.94 3.14
C ALA A 23 -2.44 8.93 4.24
N VAL A 24 -1.96 7.74 3.88
CA VAL A 24 -1.55 6.73 4.87
C VAL A 24 -0.23 7.10 5.53
N CYS A 25 0.74 7.68 4.81
CA CYS A 25 1.97 8.18 5.44
C CYS A 25 1.63 9.22 6.52
N ALA A 26 0.78 10.20 6.21
CA ALA A 26 0.33 11.22 7.15
C ALA A 26 -0.45 10.64 8.34
N LEU A 27 -1.32 9.64 8.11
CA LEU A 27 -2.06 8.96 9.17
C LEU A 27 -1.11 8.30 10.17
N ILE A 28 -0.12 7.53 9.69
CA ILE A 28 0.84 6.86 10.56
C ILE A 28 1.73 7.86 11.29
N GLU A 29 2.25 8.87 10.59
CA GLU A 29 3.11 9.91 11.18
C GLU A 29 2.39 10.68 12.31
N SER A 30 1.07 10.85 12.23
CA SER A 30 0.29 11.54 13.27
C SER A 30 0.11 10.72 14.56
N ALA A 31 0.16 9.39 14.49
CA ALA A 31 -0.03 8.50 15.64
C ALA A 31 0.66 7.13 15.46
N PRO A 32 2.00 7.07 15.43
CA PRO A 32 2.74 5.88 14.98
C PRO A 32 2.46 4.60 15.77
N GLY A 33 2.24 4.72 17.09
CA GLY A 33 1.94 3.61 17.98
C GLY A 33 0.46 3.19 18.04
N SER A 34 -0.43 3.86 17.31
CA SER A 34 -1.86 3.52 17.31
C SER A 34 -2.11 2.18 16.62
N ALA A 35 -3.13 1.45 17.09
CA ALA A 35 -3.50 0.15 16.53
C ALA A 35 -3.77 0.21 15.01
N GLY A 36 -4.43 1.26 14.53
CA GLY A 36 -4.67 1.47 13.10
C GLY A 36 -3.37 1.73 12.32
N SER A 37 -2.48 2.56 12.85
CA SER A 37 -1.19 2.87 12.21
C SER A 37 -0.31 1.64 12.08
N LEU A 38 -0.26 0.78 13.11
CA LEU A 38 0.47 -0.48 13.05
C LEU A 38 -0.12 -1.47 12.03
N VAL A 39 -1.44 -1.46 11.82
CA VAL A 39 -2.07 -2.25 10.76
C VAL A 39 -1.66 -1.75 9.38
N PHE A 40 -1.70 -0.44 9.12
CA PHE A 40 -1.28 0.13 7.84
C PHE A 40 0.21 -0.05 7.58
N TYR A 41 1.05 0.16 8.59
CA TYR A 41 2.49 -0.07 8.50
C TYR A 41 2.79 -1.51 8.09
N GLY A 42 2.17 -2.49 8.77
CA GLY A 42 2.29 -3.88 8.38
C GLY A 42 1.81 -4.15 6.95
N LEU A 43 0.69 -3.52 6.54
CA LEU A 43 0.11 -3.73 5.21
C LEU A 43 1.08 -3.25 4.13
N ILE A 44 1.60 -2.03 4.25
CA ILE A 44 2.56 -1.42 3.32
C ILE A 44 3.84 -2.26 3.23
N LYS A 45 4.43 -2.65 4.38
CA LYS A 45 5.62 -3.50 4.40
C LYS A 45 5.34 -4.86 3.75
N GLY A 46 4.16 -5.42 3.99
CA GLY A 46 3.72 -6.70 3.43
C GLY A 46 3.44 -6.69 1.92
N MET A 47 3.24 -5.50 1.32
CA MET A 47 3.07 -5.31 -0.13
C MET A 47 4.38 -4.96 -0.85
N ALA A 48 5.51 -4.96 -0.13
CA ALA A 48 6.81 -4.67 -0.72
C ALA A 48 7.17 -5.72 -1.79
N PRO A 49 7.83 -5.31 -2.90
CA PRO A 49 8.14 -6.21 -4.02
C PRO A 49 8.90 -7.48 -3.61
N GLU A 50 9.73 -7.40 -2.56
CA GLU A 50 10.54 -8.52 -2.08
C GLU A 50 9.72 -9.62 -1.40
N LEU A 51 8.46 -9.33 -1.03
CA LEU A 51 7.56 -10.23 -0.32
C LEU A 51 6.44 -10.80 -1.19
N GLU A 52 6.30 -10.37 -2.46
CA GLU A 52 5.21 -10.79 -3.35
C GLU A 52 5.07 -12.32 -3.45
N MET A 53 6.18 -13.06 -3.52
CA MET A 53 6.15 -14.53 -3.61
C MET A 53 5.85 -15.25 -2.29
N ARG A 54 5.89 -14.53 -1.15
CA ARG A 54 5.70 -15.10 0.20
C ARG A 54 4.28 -14.89 0.73
N GLY A 55 3.48 -14.10 0.03
CA GLY A 55 2.16 -13.66 0.49
C GLY A 55 2.27 -12.54 1.52
N ASN A 56 1.21 -11.73 1.63
CA ASN A 56 1.18 -10.63 2.59
C ASN A 56 1.01 -11.18 4.02
N PRO A 57 1.92 -10.88 4.98
CA PRO A 57 1.81 -11.36 6.35
C PRO A 57 0.63 -10.73 7.12
N VAL A 58 0.03 -9.66 6.61
CA VAL A 58 -1.13 -9.02 7.24
C VAL A 58 -2.40 -9.79 6.92
N ALA A 59 -2.91 -10.50 7.92
CA ALA A 59 -4.20 -11.16 7.83
C ALA A 59 -5.33 -10.14 7.60
N LEU A 60 -6.26 -10.45 6.69
CA LEU A 60 -7.46 -9.62 6.42
C LEU A 60 -8.30 -9.35 7.67
N SER A 61 -8.21 -10.20 8.70
CA SER A 61 -8.86 -9.98 9.99
C SER A 61 -8.43 -8.67 10.67
N ARG A 62 -7.23 -8.16 10.37
CA ARG A 62 -6.72 -6.88 10.88
C ARG A 62 -7.53 -5.68 10.38
N LEU A 63 -8.25 -5.79 9.26
CA LEU A 63 -9.14 -4.73 8.77
C LEU A 63 -10.28 -4.42 9.76
N ARG A 64 -10.62 -5.35 10.67
CA ARG A 64 -11.62 -5.12 11.74
C ARG A 64 -11.16 -4.11 12.79
N MET A 65 -9.85 -3.84 12.85
CA MET A 65 -9.26 -2.85 13.75
C MET A 65 -9.33 -1.43 13.18
N LEU A 66 -9.71 -1.30 11.90
CA LEU A 66 -9.81 -0.03 11.19
C LEU A 66 -11.25 0.47 11.20
N ASP A 67 -11.44 1.78 11.29
CA ASP A 67 -12.74 2.40 11.05
C ASP A 67 -13.12 2.39 9.55
N ALA A 68 -14.29 2.96 9.20
CA ALA A 68 -14.77 2.95 7.81
C ALA A 68 -13.87 3.72 6.84
N GLU A 69 -13.32 4.85 7.27
CA GLU A 69 -12.45 5.68 6.42
C GLU A 69 -11.08 5.04 6.24
N GLN A 70 -10.54 4.50 7.33
CA GLN A 70 -9.30 3.73 7.30
C GLN A 70 -9.42 2.47 6.41
N ARG A 71 -10.55 1.76 6.43
CA ARG A 71 -10.76 0.65 5.50
C ARG A 71 -10.79 1.11 4.03
N ARG A 72 -11.40 2.27 3.76
CA ARG A 72 -11.39 2.88 2.42
C ARG A 72 -9.96 3.14 1.93
N LEU A 73 -9.10 3.70 2.79
CA LEU A 73 -7.69 3.90 2.49
C LEU A 73 -6.95 2.58 2.27
N ALA A 74 -7.22 1.56 3.07
CA ALA A 74 -6.60 0.24 2.90
C ALA A 74 -6.94 -0.39 1.55
N TYR A 75 -8.19 -0.26 1.09
CA TYR A 75 -8.59 -0.75 -0.24
C TYR A 75 -7.96 0.05 -1.37
N ALA A 76 -7.84 1.37 -1.22
CA ALA A 76 -7.14 2.20 -2.19
C ALA A 76 -5.64 1.84 -2.31
N LEU A 77 -4.99 1.50 -1.19
CA LEU A 77 -3.62 0.97 -1.22
C LEU A 77 -3.52 -0.39 -1.94
N MET A 78 -4.49 -1.28 -1.75
CA MET A 78 -4.53 -2.56 -2.46
C MET A 78 -4.67 -2.37 -3.97
N GLU A 79 -5.47 -1.40 -4.40
CA GLU A 79 -5.63 -1.02 -5.80
C GLU A 79 -4.31 -0.45 -6.36
N LEU A 80 -3.64 0.45 -5.63
CA LEU A 80 -2.31 0.95 -6.02
C LEU A 80 -1.27 -0.16 -6.16
N HIS A 81 -1.28 -1.12 -5.23
CA HIS A 81 -0.41 -2.29 -5.32
C HIS A 81 -0.71 -3.13 -6.57
N ALA A 82 -1.99 -3.35 -6.90
CA ALA A 82 -2.39 -4.07 -8.11
C ALA A 82 -1.95 -3.35 -9.41
N GLN A 83 -1.83 -2.03 -9.37
CA GLN A 83 -1.30 -1.21 -10.46
C GLN A 83 0.23 -1.14 -10.50
N GLY A 84 0.93 -1.80 -9.57
CA GLY A 84 2.39 -1.86 -9.51
C GLY A 84 3.06 -0.66 -8.82
N ALA A 85 2.31 0.18 -8.10
CA ALA A 85 2.86 1.36 -7.40
C ALA A 85 3.92 0.99 -6.35
N ASN A 86 3.89 -0.24 -5.82
CA ASN A 86 4.88 -0.74 -4.86
C ASN A 86 6.31 -0.80 -5.41
N ARG A 87 6.50 -0.64 -6.73
CA ARG A 87 7.81 -0.59 -7.41
C ARG A 87 8.31 0.83 -7.66
N SER A 88 7.53 1.85 -7.25
CA SER A 88 7.86 3.26 -7.48
C SER A 88 8.82 3.81 -6.43
N ALA A 89 9.48 4.93 -6.75
CA ALA A 89 10.39 5.61 -5.82
C ALA A 89 9.62 6.24 -4.64
N GLU A 90 8.39 6.69 -4.88
CA GLU A 90 7.50 7.28 -3.89
C GLU A 90 7.07 6.26 -2.83
N TRP A 91 6.80 5.02 -3.25
CA TRP A 91 6.52 3.92 -2.31
C TRP A 91 7.71 3.65 -1.40
N ALA A 92 8.91 3.52 -1.98
CA ALA A 92 10.14 3.34 -1.21
C ALA A 92 10.39 4.51 -0.23
N ALA A 93 10.13 5.75 -0.67
CA ALA A 93 10.24 6.94 0.18
C ALA A 93 9.22 6.94 1.33
N CYS A 94 7.96 6.55 1.08
CA CYS A 94 6.97 6.41 2.15
C CYS A 94 7.39 5.33 3.14
N VAL A 95 7.80 4.13 2.69
CA VAL A 95 8.30 3.07 3.58
C VAL A 95 9.41 3.59 4.49
N ALA A 96 10.38 4.32 3.94
CA ALA A 96 11.47 4.90 4.73
C ALA A 96 11.00 5.95 5.75
N ARG A 97 9.97 6.75 5.43
CA ARG A 97 9.33 7.68 6.37
C ARG A 97 8.64 6.93 7.51
N LEU A 98 7.87 5.90 7.17
CA LEU A 98 7.13 5.08 8.13
C LEU A 98 8.06 4.31 9.08
N ASP A 99 9.14 3.73 8.57
CA ASP A 99 10.16 3.06 9.37
C ASP A 99 10.72 4.01 10.46
N ARG A 100 10.96 5.28 10.12
CA ARG A 100 11.41 6.30 11.09
C ARG A 100 10.33 6.66 12.09
N ALA A 101 9.10 6.87 11.64
CA ALA A 101 7.99 7.26 12.51
C ALA A 101 7.67 6.18 13.55
N VAL A 102 7.62 4.91 13.14
CA VAL A 102 7.34 3.78 14.02
C VAL A 102 8.52 3.47 14.94
N ALA A 103 9.76 3.70 14.52
CA ALA A 103 10.92 3.52 15.40
C ALA A 103 11.05 4.60 16.49
N ALA A 104 10.48 5.79 16.27
CA ALA A 104 10.55 6.92 17.19
C ALA A 104 9.36 7.01 18.17
N GLY A 105 8.24 6.36 17.87
CA GLY A 105 7.02 6.34 18.68
C GLY A 105 6.94 5.15 19.62
#